data_AF-A0A955N195-F1
#
_entry.id   AF-A0A955N195-F1
#
_cell.length_a   1.000
_cell.length_b   1.000
_cell.length_c   1.000
_cell.angle_alpha   90.00
_cell.angle_beta   90.00
_cell.angle_gamma   90.00
#
_symmetry.space_group_name_H-M   'P 1'
#
loop_
_entity.id
_entity.type
_entity.pdbx_description
1 polymer ?
#
loop_
_entity_poly.entity_id
_entity_poly.type
_entity_poly.pdbx_seq_one_letter_code
_entity_poly.pdbx_strand_id
1 'polypeptide(L)'
;SGIYVESYRTDLTVDRCDFLENTTGSKGIGPALMASVIESPYAKDVVIRDSRFLGNRELRSEIVGEIGPYVVKIRNLDSATTFVQGVEVIENEGYGGLRLGGATISDTRVEANTGVGIIVGPGSINDSIIADNLHFGLNAGDCHIEGTRIERNGYGTTQFQSHKTGGMLLTGESIEILDSYIVGNRGQDGAPGGLDCDSNTLIMRNCVVMGNFADGRFDSTGAIDFNGEHLQIDSCTFNGNQAVQNSAVDPVPNAVRISTLATAQVTNSIVWDGTVSVRANPQTAIFRYCAMEQQISGEGNLFEDPQFLHPWDGESADLRLPCDSPCVDAG
;
A
#
# COMPACT_ATOMS: atom_id res chain seq x y z
N SER A 1 -6.89 -14.47 -34.66
CA SER A 1 -7.07 -15.89 -34.28
C SER A 1 -7.26 -15.91 -32.78
N GLY A 2 -8.50 -16.09 -32.31
CA GLY A 2 -8.77 -16.26 -30.88
C GLY A 2 -8.56 -17.73 -30.50
N ILE A 3 -7.98 -17.97 -29.32
CA ILE A 3 -8.01 -19.28 -28.69
C ILE A 3 -9.35 -19.35 -27.96
N TYR A 4 -10.25 -20.22 -28.41
CA TYR A 4 -11.49 -20.55 -27.70
C TYR A 4 -11.24 -21.85 -26.95
N VAL A 5 -11.19 -21.81 -25.62
CA VAL A 5 -11.05 -23.01 -24.77
C VAL A 5 -12.38 -23.30 -24.12
N GLU A 6 -13.17 -24.17 -24.75
CA GLU A 6 -14.30 -24.82 -24.07
C GLU A 6 -13.74 -25.94 -23.17
N SER A 7 -13.66 -25.70 -21.86
CA SER A 7 -13.31 -26.73 -20.88
C SER A 7 -14.57 -27.20 -20.15
N TYR A 8 -14.89 -28.49 -20.29
CA TYR A 8 -15.92 -29.18 -19.51
C TYR A 8 -15.37 -29.77 -18.19
N ARG A 9 -14.21 -29.29 -17.71
CA ARG A 9 -13.59 -29.72 -16.45
C ARG A 9 -13.53 -28.58 -15.44
N THR A 10 -13.60 -28.96 -14.16
CA THR A 10 -13.70 -28.08 -12.99
C THR A 10 -12.48 -27.17 -12.78
N ASP A 11 -11.32 -27.53 -13.34
CA ASP A 11 -10.07 -26.82 -13.14
C ASP A 11 -9.45 -26.49 -14.52
N LEU A 12 -9.20 -25.21 -14.79
CA LEU A 12 -8.53 -24.76 -16.02
C LEU A 12 -7.07 -24.42 -15.69
N THR A 13 -6.14 -25.21 -16.22
CA THR A 13 -4.70 -24.89 -16.16
C THR A 13 -4.26 -24.39 -17.53
N VAL A 14 -3.75 -23.15 -17.58
CA VAL A 14 -3.09 -22.59 -18.77
C VAL A 14 -1.59 -22.64 -18.52
N ASP A 15 -0.89 -23.51 -19.26
CA ASP A 15 0.55 -23.78 -19.11
C ASP A 15 1.27 -23.39 -20.41
N ARG A 16 2.25 -22.48 -20.33
CA ARG A 16 3.08 -21.96 -21.45
C ARG A 16 2.29 -21.39 -22.64
N CYS A 17 1.47 -20.38 -22.40
CA CYS A 17 0.93 -19.57 -23.49
C CYS A 17 1.97 -18.57 -23.99
N ASP A 18 2.69 -18.92 -25.07
CA ASP A 18 3.44 -17.95 -25.87
C ASP A 18 2.45 -17.24 -26.82
N PHE A 19 2.12 -15.99 -26.55
CA PHE A 19 1.40 -15.16 -27.53
C PHE A 19 2.37 -14.77 -28.66
N LEU A 20 2.20 -15.44 -29.82
CA LEU A 20 3.07 -15.29 -30.99
C LEU A 20 3.12 -13.85 -31.54
N GLU A 21 4.34 -13.35 -31.69
CA GLU A 21 4.70 -12.11 -32.38
C GLU A 21 4.39 -12.25 -33.89
N ASN A 22 3.55 -11.37 -34.45
CA ASN A 22 3.35 -11.31 -35.89
C ASN A 22 4.44 -10.43 -36.52
N THR A 23 5.56 -11.04 -36.91
CA THR A 23 6.62 -10.37 -37.67
C THR A 23 6.19 -10.15 -39.13
N THR A 24 5.34 -9.16 -39.39
CA THR A 24 5.20 -8.60 -40.74
C THR A 24 5.40 -7.10 -40.69
N GLY A 25 6.59 -6.67 -41.16
CA GLY A 25 6.94 -5.27 -41.31
C GLY A 25 6.09 -4.58 -42.36
N SER A 26 5.00 -3.95 -41.92
CA SER A 26 4.27 -2.96 -42.72
C SER A 26 3.72 -1.87 -41.80
N LYS A 27 4.22 -0.64 -41.99
CA LYS A 27 3.59 0.58 -41.46
C LYS A 27 2.23 0.75 -42.13
N GLY A 28 1.15 0.51 -41.39
CA GLY A 28 -0.21 0.82 -41.84
C GLY A 28 -1.25 -0.13 -41.26
N ILE A 29 -1.89 0.32 -40.18
CA ILE A 29 -3.17 -0.17 -39.63
C ILE A 29 -3.25 -1.71 -39.49
N GLY A 30 -2.68 -2.22 -38.40
CA GLY A 30 -2.85 -3.62 -38.00
C GLY A 30 -4.20 -3.86 -37.30
N PRO A 31 -4.79 -5.06 -37.40
CA PRO A 31 -6.00 -5.42 -36.66
C PRO A 31 -5.69 -5.45 -35.15
N ALA A 32 -6.60 -4.91 -34.34
CA ALA A 32 -6.56 -5.04 -32.89
C ALA A 32 -6.47 -6.52 -32.51
N LEU A 33 -5.48 -6.88 -31.70
CA LEU A 33 -5.50 -8.15 -30.99
C LEU A 33 -6.74 -8.12 -30.09
N MET A 34 -7.77 -8.90 -30.41
CA MET A 34 -8.87 -9.13 -29.48
C MET A 34 -8.30 -9.84 -28.26
N ALA A 35 -8.51 -9.24 -27.08
CA ALA A 35 -8.35 -9.90 -25.81
C ALA A 35 -9.07 -11.26 -25.86
N SER A 36 -8.36 -12.33 -25.52
CA SER A 36 -8.97 -13.63 -25.31
C SER A 36 -9.77 -13.56 -24.01
N VAL A 37 -11.09 -13.44 -24.12
CA VAL A 37 -12.01 -13.62 -22.99
C VAL A 37 -12.02 -15.11 -22.65
N ILE A 38 -11.57 -15.47 -21.45
CA ILE A 38 -11.74 -16.82 -20.92
C ILE A 38 -13.11 -16.85 -20.25
N GLU A 39 -14.16 -17.17 -21.01
CA GLU A 39 -15.48 -17.45 -20.44
C GLU A 39 -15.58 -18.95 -20.14
N SER A 40 -15.52 -19.34 -18.87
CA SER A 40 -15.93 -20.68 -18.45
C SER A 40 -16.92 -20.57 -17.29
N PRO A 41 -18.23 -20.79 -17.51
CA PRO A 41 -19.22 -20.78 -16.44
C PRO A 41 -19.09 -21.96 -15.45
N TYR A 42 -18.09 -22.84 -15.64
CA TYR A 42 -17.93 -24.08 -14.87
C TYR A 42 -16.55 -24.27 -14.23
N ALA A 43 -15.58 -23.37 -14.48
CA ALA A 43 -14.27 -23.45 -13.85
C ALA A 43 -14.33 -22.88 -12.42
N LYS A 44 -13.92 -23.66 -11.42
CA LYS A 44 -13.81 -23.20 -10.03
C LYS A 44 -12.49 -22.46 -9.78
N ASP A 45 -11.42 -22.93 -10.42
CA ASP A 45 -10.07 -22.38 -10.31
C ASP A 45 -9.48 -22.18 -11.72
N VAL A 46 -9.01 -20.96 -12.00
CA VAL A 46 -8.15 -20.67 -13.16
C VAL A 46 -6.73 -20.51 -12.65
N VAL A 47 -5.84 -21.40 -13.08
CA VAL A 47 -4.41 -21.36 -12.74
C VAL A 47 -3.62 -21.05 -14.00
N ILE A 48 -2.99 -19.87 -14.02
CA ILE A 48 -2.07 -19.46 -15.10
C ILE A 48 -0.64 -19.76 -14.62
N ARG A 49 0.12 -20.55 -15.39
CA ARG A 49 1.52 -20.90 -15.10
C ARG A 49 2.42 -20.59 -16.28
N ASP A 50 3.64 -20.15 -15.98
CA ASP A 50 4.76 -20.04 -16.91
C ASP A 50 4.42 -19.30 -18.22
N SER A 51 3.57 -18.28 -18.14
CA SER A 51 3.16 -17.48 -19.30
C SER A 51 4.12 -16.31 -19.51
N ARG A 52 4.57 -16.10 -20.75
CA ARG A 52 5.36 -14.91 -21.13
C ARG A 52 4.46 -13.88 -21.79
N PHE A 53 4.40 -12.68 -21.23
CA PHE A 53 3.73 -11.54 -21.82
C PHE A 53 4.80 -10.63 -22.45
N LEU A 54 5.11 -10.86 -23.72
CA LEU A 54 6.11 -10.07 -24.43
C LEU A 54 5.61 -8.61 -24.57
N GLY A 55 6.24 -7.72 -23.82
CA GLY A 55 5.93 -6.30 -23.76
C GLY A 55 6.09 -5.59 -25.10
N ASN A 56 5.14 -4.73 -25.41
CA ASN A 56 5.22 -3.82 -26.54
C ASN A 56 5.66 -2.45 -26.02
N ARG A 57 6.83 -1.96 -26.45
CA ARG A 57 7.44 -0.72 -25.94
C ARG A 57 6.65 0.56 -26.25
N GLU A 58 5.58 0.51 -27.05
CA GLU A 58 4.74 1.69 -27.37
C GLU A 58 3.24 1.38 -27.51
N LEU A 59 2.76 0.21 -27.06
CA LEU A 59 1.32 -0.09 -27.11
C LEU A 59 0.84 -0.51 -25.71
N ARG A 60 -0.08 0.28 -25.15
CA ARG A 60 -0.93 -0.11 -24.02
C ARG A 60 -1.73 -1.36 -24.45
N SER A 61 -1.21 -2.55 -24.21
CA SER A 61 -2.00 -3.77 -24.33
C SER A 61 -2.81 -3.92 -23.05
N GLU A 62 -4.07 -3.49 -23.10
CA GLU A 62 -5.05 -3.65 -22.04
C GLU A 62 -5.66 -5.05 -22.20
N ILE A 63 -5.45 -5.94 -21.22
CA ILE A 63 -6.26 -7.16 -21.11
C ILE A 63 -7.49 -6.75 -20.30
N VAL A 64 -8.57 -6.37 -20.99
CA VAL A 64 -9.88 -6.18 -20.37
C VAL A 64 -10.59 -7.54 -20.41
N GLY A 65 -10.70 -8.21 -19.27
CA GLY A 65 -11.56 -9.37 -19.11
C GLY A 65 -12.48 -9.13 -17.91
N GLU A 66 -13.79 -9.14 -18.14
CA GLU A 66 -14.74 -9.35 -17.04
C GLU A 66 -14.68 -10.83 -16.67
N ILE A 67 -13.86 -11.14 -15.68
CA ILE A 67 -13.91 -12.44 -15.03
C ILE A 67 -15.04 -12.31 -14.00
N GLY A 68 -16.02 -13.22 -14.02
CA GLY A 68 -17.07 -13.29 -12.99
C GLY A 68 -16.48 -13.50 -11.59
N PRO A 69 -17.29 -13.83 -10.55
CA PRO A 69 -16.84 -13.96 -9.16
C PRO A 69 -15.96 -15.20 -8.92
N TYR A 70 -14.81 -15.26 -9.57
CA TYR A 70 -13.90 -16.38 -9.57
C TYR A 70 -12.62 -16.01 -8.83
N VAL A 71 -12.13 -17.01 -8.10
CA VAL A 71 -10.81 -17.02 -7.47
C VAL A 71 -9.77 -17.26 -8.55
N VAL A 72 -8.80 -16.34 -8.69
CA VAL A 72 -7.67 -16.53 -9.61
C VAL A 72 -6.39 -16.62 -8.80
N LYS A 73 -5.68 -17.75 -8.95
CA LYS A 73 -4.30 -17.89 -8.47
C LYS A 73 -3.35 -17.56 -9.61
N ILE A 74 -2.60 -16.48 -9.45
CA ILE A 74 -1.64 -16.02 -10.46
C ILE A 74 -0.23 -16.38 -9.98
N ARG A 75 0.50 -17.20 -10.74
CA ARG A 75 1.89 -17.58 -10.40
C ARG A 75 2.82 -17.30 -11.57
N ASN A 76 4.04 -16.87 -11.27
CA ASN A 76 5.12 -16.64 -12.25
C ASN A 76 4.78 -15.60 -13.34
N LEU A 77 4.23 -14.44 -12.96
CA LEU A 77 4.18 -13.31 -13.89
C LEU A 77 5.60 -12.86 -14.25
N ASP A 78 5.90 -12.78 -15.54
CA ASP A 78 7.09 -12.11 -16.03
C ASP A 78 6.98 -10.59 -15.83
N SER A 79 8.04 -9.84 -16.12
CA SER A 79 8.17 -8.41 -15.79
C SER A 79 7.17 -7.47 -16.50
N ALA A 80 6.21 -7.99 -17.27
CA ALA A 80 5.19 -7.19 -17.93
C ALA A 80 4.02 -6.86 -16.99
N THR A 81 3.41 -5.68 -17.20
CA THR A 81 2.26 -5.26 -16.40
C THR A 81 1.00 -5.98 -16.83
N THR A 82 0.36 -6.70 -15.90
CA THR A 82 -0.93 -7.37 -16.14
C THR A 82 -2.05 -6.52 -15.55
N PHE A 83 -3.11 -6.28 -16.34
CA PHE A 83 -4.35 -5.66 -15.83
C PHE A 83 -5.37 -6.77 -15.56
N VAL A 84 -5.97 -6.75 -14.37
CA VAL A 84 -7.03 -7.69 -13.99
C VAL A 84 -8.16 -6.89 -13.32
N GLN A 85 -9.41 -7.15 -13.68
CA GLN A 85 -10.58 -6.49 -13.10
C GLN A 85 -11.61 -7.53 -12.65
N GLY A 86 -12.27 -7.28 -11.51
CA GLY A 86 -13.35 -8.15 -11.00
C GLY A 86 -12.88 -9.50 -10.44
N VAL A 87 -11.62 -9.59 -10.00
CA VAL A 87 -11.00 -10.85 -9.57
C VAL A 87 -10.63 -10.81 -8.09
N GLU A 88 -10.91 -11.91 -7.38
CA GLU A 88 -10.29 -12.21 -6.09
C GLU A 88 -8.92 -12.85 -6.36
N VAL A 89 -7.86 -12.12 -5.98
CA VAL A 89 -6.49 -12.64 -5.99
C VAL A 89 -6.24 -13.22 -4.61
N ILE A 90 -5.87 -14.51 -4.54
CA ILE A 90 -5.58 -15.22 -3.27
C ILE A 90 -4.06 -15.44 -3.07
N GLU A 91 -3.28 -15.45 -4.15
CA GLU A 91 -1.85 -15.70 -4.10
C GLU A 91 -1.18 -15.11 -5.36
N ASN A 92 -0.10 -14.34 -5.17
CA ASN A 92 0.73 -13.86 -6.27
C ASN A 92 2.22 -14.00 -5.92
N GLU A 93 2.88 -14.92 -6.61
CA GLU A 93 4.34 -15.11 -6.61
C GLU A 93 4.86 -14.68 -7.99
N GLY A 94 5.20 -13.40 -8.18
CA GLY A 94 5.49 -12.84 -9.51
C GLY A 94 6.50 -11.70 -9.53
N TYR A 95 7.13 -11.48 -10.70
CA TYR A 95 8.23 -10.54 -10.92
C TYR A 95 7.83 -9.30 -11.76
N GLY A 96 6.54 -8.95 -11.81
CA GLY A 96 6.01 -7.84 -12.63
C GLY A 96 4.83 -7.11 -11.98
N GLY A 97 4.67 -5.81 -12.28
CA GLY A 97 3.60 -4.96 -11.73
C GLY A 97 2.20 -5.50 -12.05
N LEU A 98 1.29 -5.50 -11.08
CA LEU A 98 -0.08 -6.01 -11.20
C LEU A 98 -1.09 -4.87 -11.00
N ARG A 99 -1.71 -4.36 -12.05
CA ARG A 99 -2.77 -3.35 -11.88
C ARG A 99 -4.13 -4.02 -11.74
N LEU A 100 -4.81 -3.80 -10.61
CA LEU A 100 -6.10 -4.37 -10.28
C LEU A 100 -7.20 -3.30 -10.31
N GLY A 101 -7.93 -3.12 -11.41
CA GLY A 101 -9.07 -2.19 -11.41
C GLY A 101 -10.27 -2.78 -10.69
N GLY A 102 -10.77 -2.17 -9.61
CA GLY A 102 -12.04 -2.60 -8.99
C GLY A 102 -11.99 -3.99 -8.35
N ALA A 103 -10.89 -4.35 -7.69
CA ALA A 103 -10.68 -5.69 -7.13
C ALA A 103 -10.70 -5.70 -5.60
N THR A 104 -11.04 -6.86 -5.05
CA THR A 104 -10.83 -7.20 -3.64
C THR A 104 -9.64 -8.15 -3.54
N ILE A 105 -8.68 -7.82 -2.69
CA ILE A 105 -7.59 -8.71 -2.30
C ILE A 105 -7.89 -9.20 -0.89
N SER A 106 -7.98 -10.51 -0.68
CA SER A 106 -8.28 -11.10 0.63
C SER A 106 -7.39 -12.30 0.90
N ASP A 107 -7.02 -12.51 2.16
CA ASP A 107 -6.25 -13.69 2.61
C ASP A 107 -4.98 -13.96 1.79
N THR A 108 -4.36 -12.89 1.28
CA THR A 108 -3.30 -13.00 0.27
C THR A 108 -1.96 -12.61 0.84
N ARG A 109 -0.94 -13.42 0.57
CA ARG A 109 0.46 -12.99 0.69
C ARG A 109 0.97 -12.59 -0.69
N VAL A 110 1.33 -11.32 -0.83
CA VAL A 110 2.02 -10.81 -2.01
C VAL A 110 3.46 -10.51 -1.63
N GLU A 111 4.38 -11.25 -2.25
CA GLU A 111 5.82 -11.02 -2.15
C GLU A 111 6.39 -10.71 -3.53
N ALA A 112 7.23 -9.69 -3.61
CA ALA A 112 7.80 -9.26 -4.88
C ALA A 112 9.29 -8.97 -4.76
N ASN A 113 10.14 -9.90 -5.21
CA ASN A 113 11.59 -9.67 -5.18
C ASN A 113 12.06 -8.40 -5.92
N THR A 114 11.24 -7.82 -6.81
CA THR A 114 11.49 -6.51 -7.43
C THR A 114 10.20 -5.77 -7.86
N GLY A 115 9.86 -4.66 -7.18
CA GLY A 115 9.17 -3.50 -7.76
C GLY A 115 7.83 -3.77 -8.45
N VAL A 116 7.02 -4.66 -7.89
CA VAL A 116 5.65 -4.91 -8.35
C VAL A 116 4.79 -3.73 -7.93
N GLY A 117 4.26 -2.99 -8.91
CA GLY A 117 3.24 -1.99 -8.69
C GLY A 117 1.88 -2.67 -8.57
N ILE A 118 1.29 -2.80 -7.37
CA ILE A 118 -0.15 -3.11 -7.31
C ILE A 118 -0.92 -1.82 -7.37
N ILE A 119 -1.71 -1.60 -8.41
CA ILE A 119 -2.61 -0.45 -8.47
C ILE A 119 -4.04 -0.95 -8.31
N VAL A 120 -4.61 -0.83 -7.10
CA VAL A 120 -6.04 -1.15 -6.93
C VAL A 120 -6.88 0.09 -7.23
N GLY A 121 -7.91 -0.06 -8.07
CA GLY A 121 -8.98 0.93 -8.18
C GLY A 121 -9.85 0.98 -6.91
N PRO A 122 -11.10 1.47 -6.98
CA PRO A 122 -12.00 1.42 -5.82
C PRO A 122 -12.13 -0.04 -5.40
N GLY A 123 -11.80 -0.37 -4.16
CA GLY A 123 -11.59 -1.76 -3.78
C GLY A 123 -11.24 -1.96 -2.32
N SER A 124 -11.13 -3.23 -1.92
CA SER A 124 -10.79 -3.61 -0.55
C SER A 124 -9.57 -4.52 -0.49
N ILE A 125 -8.78 -4.38 0.57
CA ILE A 125 -7.66 -5.27 0.91
C ILE A 125 -7.89 -5.77 2.33
N ASN A 126 -8.13 -7.06 2.49
CA ASN A 126 -8.49 -7.65 3.77
C ASN A 126 -7.49 -8.76 4.13
N ASP A 127 -7.05 -8.84 5.38
CA ASP A 127 -6.30 -9.98 5.93
C ASP A 127 -5.08 -10.39 5.09
N SER A 128 -4.41 -9.42 4.47
CA SER A 128 -3.36 -9.67 3.48
C SER A 128 -1.98 -9.24 3.99
N ILE A 129 -0.94 -9.90 3.49
CA ILE A 129 0.45 -9.52 3.72
C ILE A 129 1.01 -8.97 2.41
N ILE A 130 1.44 -7.71 2.42
CA ILE A 130 2.08 -7.04 1.29
C ILE A 130 3.51 -6.75 1.70
N ALA A 131 4.45 -7.57 1.21
CA ALA A 131 5.80 -7.57 1.72
C ALA A 131 6.89 -7.58 0.65
N ASP A 132 8.07 -7.14 1.12
CA ASP A 132 9.37 -7.30 0.48
C ASP A 132 9.46 -6.62 -0.88
N ASN A 133 9.90 -5.35 -0.90
CA ASN A 133 10.16 -4.55 -2.12
C ASN A 133 8.98 -4.38 -3.09
N LEU A 134 7.75 -4.37 -2.57
CA LEU A 134 6.56 -4.07 -3.35
C LEU A 134 6.27 -2.56 -3.32
N HIS A 135 5.87 -1.97 -4.45
CA HIS A 135 5.31 -0.62 -4.45
C HIS A 135 3.80 -0.74 -4.58
N PHE A 136 3.06 -0.42 -3.52
CA PHE A 136 1.62 -0.54 -3.55
C PHE A 136 0.98 0.84 -3.77
N GLY A 137 0.24 0.99 -4.86
CA GLY A 137 -0.53 2.18 -5.19
C GLY A 137 -2.03 1.89 -5.04
N LEU A 138 -2.77 2.73 -4.34
CA LEU A 138 -4.22 2.78 -4.52
C LEU A 138 -4.52 3.97 -5.42
N ASN A 139 -5.18 3.74 -6.54
CA ASN A 139 -5.50 4.80 -7.49
C ASN A 139 -6.94 4.70 -7.97
N ALA A 140 -7.73 5.65 -7.48
CA ALA A 140 -9.13 5.96 -7.76
C ALA A 140 -10.15 5.35 -6.79
N GLY A 141 -11.09 6.20 -6.34
CA GLY A 141 -12.27 5.85 -5.56
C GLY A 141 -12.04 5.64 -4.06
N ASP A 142 -13.09 5.15 -3.41
CA ASP A 142 -13.06 4.76 -2.00
C ASP A 142 -12.31 3.44 -1.84
N CYS A 143 -11.32 3.41 -0.94
CA CYS A 143 -10.56 2.20 -0.64
C CYS A 143 -10.66 1.83 0.84
N HIS A 144 -10.76 0.53 1.10
CA HIS A 144 -10.84 -0.02 2.45
C HIS A 144 -9.74 -1.07 2.67
N ILE A 145 -8.94 -0.91 3.71
CA ILE A 145 -7.85 -1.81 4.06
C ILE A 145 -8.10 -2.29 5.49
N GLU A 146 -8.21 -3.59 5.70
CA GLU A 146 -8.49 -4.17 7.02
C GLU A 146 -7.58 -5.39 7.28
N GLY A 147 -7.14 -5.59 8.53
CA GLY A 147 -6.39 -6.78 8.93
C GLY A 147 -5.07 -6.99 8.17
N THR A 148 -4.55 -5.95 7.52
CA THR A 148 -3.50 -6.08 6.51
C THR A 148 -2.15 -5.69 7.09
N ARG A 149 -1.10 -6.43 6.72
CA ARG A 149 0.29 -6.16 7.11
C ARG A 149 1.12 -5.76 5.90
N ILE A 150 1.62 -4.53 5.91
CA ILE A 150 2.41 -3.91 4.85
C ILE A 150 3.81 -3.70 5.38
N GLU A 151 4.76 -4.53 4.94
CA GLU A 151 6.05 -4.58 5.60
C GLU A 151 7.26 -4.76 4.70
N ARG A 152 8.41 -4.23 5.16
CA ARG A 152 9.71 -4.36 4.50
C ARG A 152 9.67 -3.99 3.01
N ASN A 153 8.77 -3.08 2.65
CA ASN A 153 8.72 -2.55 1.32
C ASN A 153 9.81 -1.50 1.16
N GLY A 154 10.41 -1.51 -0.01
CA GLY A 154 11.55 -0.69 -0.35
C GLY A 154 11.52 -0.43 -1.84
N TYR A 155 12.29 0.58 -2.26
CA TYR A 155 12.34 0.99 -3.65
C TYR A 155 12.83 -0.16 -4.56
N GLY A 156 11.92 -0.66 -5.41
CA GLY A 156 12.25 -1.42 -6.61
C GLY A 156 12.53 -0.47 -7.78
N THR A 157 13.59 -0.73 -8.56
CA THR A 157 14.07 0.12 -9.67
C THR A 157 13.13 0.13 -10.90
N THR A 158 11.86 -0.25 -10.78
CA THR A 158 10.94 -0.40 -11.93
C THR A 158 10.36 0.96 -12.35
N GLN A 159 9.96 1.10 -13.62
CA GLN A 159 9.77 2.37 -14.35
C GLN A 159 8.52 3.20 -14.00
N PHE A 160 7.73 2.85 -12.98
CA PHE A 160 6.53 3.62 -12.57
C PHE A 160 6.89 4.83 -11.65
N GLN A 161 8.05 5.44 -11.91
CA GLN A 161 8.82 6.28 -10.97
C GLN A 161 8.43 7.77 -10.93
N SER A 162 7.34 8.12 -10.27
CA SER A 162 7.25 9.49 -9.70
C SER A 162 7.23 9.50 -8.18
N HIS A 163 6.79 8.43 -7.52
CA HIS A 163 6.68 8.36 -6.06
C HIS A 163 7.59 7.25 -5.54
N LYS A 164 8.45 7.59 -4.59
CA LYS A 164 9.53 6.73 -4.04
C LYS A 164 9.20 6.28 -2.61
N THR A 165 7.91 6.20 -2.32
CA THR A 165 7.36 5.84 -1.01
C THR A 165 7.74 4.41 -0.67
N GLY A 166 8.06 4.16 0.60
CA GLY A 166 8.47 2.83 1.04
C GLY A 166 7.31 1.85 1.04
N GLY A 167 6.22 2.16 1.74
CA GLY A 167 5.06 1.28 1.88
C GLY A 167 4.03 1.48 0.79
N MET A 168 3.13 2.46 0.95
CA MET A 168 2.03 2.69 0.01
C MET A 168 1.94 4.13 -0.48
N LEU A 169 1.64 4.29 -1.77
CA LEU A 169 1.07 5.50 -2.32
C LEU A 169 -0.46 5.38 -2.35
N LEU A 170 -1.14 6.32 -1.74
CA LEU A 170 -2.58 6.34 -1.55
C LEU A 170 -3.16 7.55 -2.30
N THR A 171 -3.92 7.29 -3.37
CA THR A 171 -4.57 8.33 -4.18
C THR A 171 -6.05 7.97 -4.38
N GLY A 172 -6.96 8.89 -4.04
CA GLY A 172 -8.40 8.61 -4.06
C GLY A 172 -9.22 9.68 -3.38
N GLU A 173 -10.54 9.46 -3.26
CA GLU A 173 -11.42 10.38 -2.55
C GLU A 173 -11.40 10.10 -1.05
N SER A 174 -11.68 8.87 -0.64
CA SER A 174 -11.65 8.45 0.76
C SER A 174 -10.92 7.13 0.93
N ILE A 175 -10.04 7.05 1.92
CA ILE A 175 -9.28 5.84 2.23
C ILE A 175 -9.44 5.51 3.70
N GLU A 176 -9.81 4.27 4.00
CA GLU A 176 -9.93 3.76 5.36
C GLU A 176 -8.95 2.60 5.56
N ILE A 177 -8.20 2.65 6.67
CA ILE A 177 -7.25 1.61 7.09
C ILE A 177 -7.59 1.21 8.53
N LEU A 178 -7.95 -0.05 8.74
CA LEU A 178 -8.38 -0.62 10.01
C LEU A 178 -7.49 -1.80 10.40
N ASP A 179 -7.22 -1.97 11.68
CA ASP A 179 -6.63 -3.20 12.24
C ASP A 179 -5.36 -3.67 11.52
N SER A 180 -4.55 -2.72 11.05
CA SER A 180 -3.46 -2.97 10.10
C SER A 180 -2.09 -2.60 10.64
N TYR A 181 -1.06 -3.23 10.09
CA TYR A 181 0.34 -3.02 10.44
C TYR A 181 1.11 -2.44 9.26
N ILE A 182 1.78 -1.31 9.43
CA ILE A 182 2.66 -0.69 8.43
C ILE A 182 4.07 -0.62 9.02
N VAL A 183 4.94 -1.56 8.62
CA VAL A 183 6.15 -1.88 9.38
C VAL A 183 7.41 -1.92 8.54
N GLY A 184 8.47 -1.21 8.97
CA GLY A 184 9.80 -1.42 8.40
C GLY A 184 9.93 -1.02 6.92
N ASN A 185 9.07 -0.14 6.43
CA ASN A 185 9.08 0.30 5.04
C ASN A 185 10.08 1.45 4.83
N ARG A 186 10.73 1.50 3.66
CA ARG A 186 11.82 2.44 3.38
C ARG A 186 11.58 3.33 2.17
N GLY A 187 11.30 4.61 2.42
CA GLY A 187 11.12 5.66 1.41
C GLY A 187 12.45 6.27 0.98
N GLN A 188 12.50 6.72 -0.28
CA GLN A 188 13.69 7.32 -0.89
C GLN A 188 13.47 8.71 -1.48
N ASP A 189 14.55 9.50 -1.54
CA ASP A 189 14.63 10.80 -2.24
C ASP A 189 13.48 11.79 -1.89
N GLY A 190 13.07 11.82 -0.63
CA GLY A 190 12.05 12.76 -0.14
C GLY A 190 10.64 12.20 -0.07
N ALA A 191 10.44 10.91 -0.38
CA ALA A 191 9.17 10.24 -0.14
C ALA A 191 9.13 9.61 1.27
N PRO A 192 7.93 9.42 1.86
CA PRO A 192 7.79 8.87 3.19
C PRO A 192 8.12 7.37 3.26
N GLY A 193 8.47 6.91 4.46
CA GLY A 193 8.77 5.50 4.69
C GLY A 193 7.52 4.62 4.64
N GLY A 194 6.47 4.98 5.38
CA GLY A 194 5.24 4.19 5.48
C GLY A 194 4.23 4.49 4.37
N LEU A 195 3.48 5.58 4.51
CA LEU A 195 2.39 5.98 3.61
C LEU A 195 2.65 7.36 3.02
N ASP A 196 2.38 7.50 1.72
CA ASP A 196 2.26 8.78 1.01
C ASP A 196 0.82 8.89 0.56
N CYS A 197 0.09 9.86 1.09
CA CYS A 197 -1.35 9.94 0.92
C CYS A 197 -1.76 11.28 0.33
N ASP A 198 -2.10 11.25 -0.96
CA ASP A 198 -2.67 12.34 -1.75
C ASP A 198 -4.19 12.13 -1.94
N SER A 199 -4.89 11.51 -0.98
CA SER A 199 -6.35 11.39 -1.00
C SER A 199 -7.04 12.55 -0.28
N ASN A 200 -8.32 12.85 -0.58
CA ASN A 200 -9.03 13.91 0.15
C ASN A 200 -9.21 13.53 1.63
N THR A 201 -9.59 12.28 1.89
CA THR A 201 -9.81 11.76 3.25
C THR A 201 -8.96 10.52 3.52
N LEU A 202 -8.32 10.48 4.69
CA LEU A 202 -7.68 9.28 5.25
C LEU A 202 -8.20 9.04 6.67
N ILE A 203 -8.74 7.85 6.90
CA ILE A 203 -9.20 7.37 8.20
C ILE A 203 -8.35 6.17 8.58
N MET A 204 -7.73 6.21 9.76
CA MET A 204 -6.98 5.09 10.31
C MET A 204 -7.51 4.74 11.69
N ARG A 205 -7.83 3.46 11.94
CA ARG A 205 -8.23 2.98 13.27
C ARG A 205 -7.55 1.70 13.68
N ASN A 206 -7.14 1.62 14.95
CA ASN A 206 -6.50 0.43 15.52
C ASN A 206 -5.30 -0.07 14.70
N CYS A 207 -4.53 0.86 14.14
CA CYS A 207 -3.36 0.54 13.32
C CYS A 207 -2.05 0.69 14.11
N VAL A 208 -1.06 -0.09 13.71
CA VAL A 208 0.33 0.05 14.20
C VAL A 208 1.22 0.45 13.04
N VAL A 209 1.90 1.59 13.17
CA VAL A 209 2.83 2.12 12.18
C VAL A 209 4.20 2.24 12.82
N MET A 210 5.15 1.37 12.47
CA MET A 210 6.43 1.32 13.20
C MET A 210 7.64 1.01 12.33
N GLY A 211 8.80 1.52 12.74
CA GLY A 211 10.08 1.19 12.10
C GLY A 211 10.22 1.66 10.65
N ASN A 212 9.33 2.53 10.15
CA ASN A 212 9.39 3.03 8.79
C ASN A 212 10.46 4.13 8.68
N PHE A 213 11.19 4.17 7.57
CA PHE A 213 12.36 5.01 7.39
C PHE A 213 12.27 5.82 6.10
N ALA A 214 12.46 7.13 6.16
CA ALA A 214 12.62 7.99 4.99
C ALA A 214 14.06 8.53 4.91
N ASP A 215 14.75 8.27 3.80
CA ASP A 215 16.15 8.70 3.60
C ASP A 215 16.32 10.13 3.05
N GLY A 216 15.21 10.85 2.91
CA GLY A 216 15.02 11.95 1.97
C GLY A 216 15.76 13.26 2.28
N ARG A 217 16.17 13.93 1.20
CA ARG A 217 16.81 15.27 1.17
C ARG A 217 15.83 16.44 1.35
N PHE A 218 14.56 16.15 1.56
CA PHE A 218 13.42 17.09 1.58
C PHE A 218 12.51 16.76 2.77
N ASP A 219 11.43 17.51 2.99
CA ASP A 219 10.54 17.41 4.16
C ASP A 219 9.73 16.09 4.25
N SER A 220 10.40 14.94 4.23
CA SER A 220 9.87 13.57 4.18
C SER A 220 9.76 12.93 5.55
N THR A 221 8.61 12.41 5.89
CA THR A 221 8.33 11.77 7.18
C THR A 221 8.61 10.27 7.20
N GLY A 222 9.00 9.73 8.35
CA GLY A 222 9.28 8.30 8.50
C GLY A 222 8.05 7.44 8.27
N ALA A 223 6.89 7.85 8.83
CA ALA A 223 5.66 7.08 8.75
C ALA A 223 4.69 7.60 7.68
N ILE A 224 3.90 8.65 7.94
CA ILE A 224 2.78 9.07 7.07
C ILE A 224 2.96 10.50 6.60
N ASP A 225 3.01 10.68 5.28
CA ASP A 225 2.83 11.98 4.63
C ASP A 225 1.39 12.10 4.15
N PHE A 226 0.63 13.04 4.70
CA PHE A 226 -0.75 13.29 4.31
C PHE A 226 -0.92 14.67 3.67
N ASN A 227 -1.32 14.66 2.41
CA ASN A 227 -1.52 15.84 1.57
C ASN A 227 -2.97 15.96 1.07
N GLY A 228 -3.91 15.54 1.91
CA GLY A 228 -5.35 15.66 1.68
C GLY A 228 -6.05 16.82 2.39
N GLU A 229 -7.36 16.70 2.55
CA GLU A 229 -8.23 17.67 3.24
C GLU A 229 -8.56 17.25 4.67
N HIS A 230 -8.81 15.95 4.89
CA HIS A 230 -9.32 15.40 6.15
C HIS A 230 -8.55 14.16 6.60
N LEU A 231 -7.79 14.29 7.69
CA LEU A 231 -7.13 13.16 8.36
C LEU A 231 -7.84 12.81 9.67
N GLN A 232 -8.16 11.54 9.86
CA GLN A 232 -8.61 10.99 11.13
C GLN A 232 -7.74 9.81 11.53
N ILE A 233 -7.13 9.88 12.72
CA ILE A 233 -6.36 8.80 13.33
C ILE A 233 -6.98 8.51 14.69
N ASP A 234 -7.36 7.26 14.93
CA ASP A 234 -8.05 6.86 16.15
C ASP A 234 -7.50 5.53 16.68
N SER A 235 -7.13 5.48 17.95
CA SER A 235 -6.61 4.23 18.55
C SER A 235 -5.40 3.64 17.83
N CYS A 236 -4.54 4.48 17.25
CA CYS A 236 -3.35 4.03 16.52
C CYS A 236 -2.07 4.19 17.36
N THR A 237 -1.06 3.36 17.06
CA THR A 237 0.26 3.43 17.70
C THR A 237 1.36 3.67 16.67
N PHE A 238 2.20 4.67 16.91
CA PHE A 238 3.37 5.01 16.11
C PHE A 238 4.64 4.91 16.94
N ASN A 239 5.63 4.12 16.49
CA ASN A 239 6.88 3.94 17.22
C ASN A 239 8.09 3.54 16.34
N GLY A 240 9.27 4.09 16.66
CA GLY A 240 10.51 3.82 15.94
C GLY A 240 10.55 4.24 14.46
N ASN A 241 9.62 5.07 13.99
CA ASN A 241 9.69 5.64 12.65
C ASN A 241 10.76 6.74 12.60
N GLN A 242 11.41 6.92 11.45
CA GLN A 242 12.54 7.83 11.33
C GLN A 242 12.54 8.56 9.99
N ALA A 243 12.73 9.87 10.05
CA ALA A 243 13.03 10.72 8.92
C ALA A 243 14.47 11.26 9.02
N VAL A 244 15.27 11.10 7.97
CA VAL A 244 16.58 11.74 7.93
C VAL A 244 16.42 13.22 7.59
N GLN A 245 16.69 14.09 8.57
CA GLN A 245 16.71 15.52 8.33
C GLN A 245 18.02 15.95 7.64
N ASN A 246 17.93 16.30 6.36
CA ASN A 246 19.06 16.83 5.58
C ASN A 246 19.04 18.36 5.45
N SER A 247 18.02 19.03 6.00
CA SER A 247 17.76 20.46 5.91
C SER A 247 17.90 21.11 7.29
N ALA A 248 18.65 22.22 7.40
CA ALA A 248 18.80 22.98 8.64
C ALA A 248 17.60 23.89 8.97
N VAL A 249 16.62 23.97 8.07
CA VAL A 249 15.60 25.04 8.11
C VAL A 249 14.35 24.61 8.88
N ASP A 250 14.03 23.31 8.90
CA ASP A 250 12.79 22.83 9.49
C ASP A 250 12.91 21.37 9.96
N PRO A 251 12.54 21.06 11.23
CA PRO A 251 12.52 19.68 11.69
C PRO A 251 11.39 18.92 11.00
N VAL A 252 11.77 17.79 10.43
CA VAL A 252 10.87 16.88 9.73
C VAL A 252 10.29 15.91 10.76
N PRO A 253 8.96 15.67 10.77
CA PRO A 253 8.37 14.74 11.72
C PRO A 253 8.77 13.31 11.39
N ASN A 254 8.92 12.50 12.43
CA ASN A 254 9.17 11.06 12.28
C ASN A 254 7.89 10.28 12.03
N ALA A 255 6.78 10.65 12.68
CA ALA A 255 5.52 9.92 12.58
C ALA A 255 4.62 10.45 11.46
N VAL A 256 4.07 11.66 11.64
CA VAL A 256 3.00 12.17 10.78
C VAL A 256 3.31 13.58 10.31
N ARG A 257 3.32 13.78 9.00
CA ARG A 257 3.30 15.11 8.36
C ARG A 257 1.94 15.35 7.76
N ILE A 258 1.35 16.50 8.09
CA ILE A 258 0.03 16.91 7.64
C ILE A 258 0.17 18.21 6.84
N SER A 259 -0.39 18.23 5.63
CA SER A 259 -0.44 19.44 4.81
C SER A 259 -1.07 20.61 5.55
N THR A 260 -0.56 21.82 5.30
CA THR A 260 -0.92 23.03 6.05
C THR A 260 -2.38 23.45 5.89
N LEU A 261 -3.03 22.97 4.83
CA LEU A 261 -4.43 23.24 4.52
C LEU A 261 -5.37 22.13 5.04
N ALA A 262 -4.83 20.99 5.47
CA ALA A 262 -5.62 19.88 5.94
C ALA A 262 -6.16 20.12 7.35
N THR A 263 -7.30 19.52 7.63
CA THR A 263 -7.83 19.33 8.99
C THR A 263 -7.41 17.95 9.49
N ALA A 264 -7.09 17.85 10.77
CA ALA A 264 -6.64 16.60 11.35
C ALA A 264 -7.26 16.38 12.72
N GLN A 265 -7.70 15.14 12.96
CA GLN A 265 -8.18 14.69 14.27
C GLN A 265 -7.40 13.44 14.64
N VAL A 266 -6.65 13.52 15.74
CA VAL A 266 -5.93 12.38 16.31
C VAL A 266 -6.49 12.13 17.69
N THR A 267 -7.04 10.96 17.94
CA THR A 267 -7.72 10.62 19.19
C THR A 267 -7.24 9.26 19.72
N ASN A 268 -7.13 9.14 21.05
CA ASN A 268 -6.80 7.89 21.74
C ASN A 268 -5.56 7.19 21.16
N SER A 269 -4.56 7.94 20.72
CA SER A 269 -3.43 7.39 19.94
C SER A 269 -2.11 7.65 20.64
N ILE A 270 -1.17 6.72 20.48
CA ILE A 270 0.19 6.85 21.00
C ILE A 270 1.11 7.19 19.83
N VAL A 271 1.71 8.38 19.85
CA VAL A 271 2.68 8.81 18.83
C VAL A 271 4.03 9.07 19.51
N TRP A 272 4.85 8.03 19.59
CA TRP A 272 6.08 8.00 20.39
C TRP A 272 7.30 7.70 19.52
N ASP A 273 7.70 8.69 18.72
CA ASP A 273 8.51 8.50 17.52
C ASP A 273 9.74 9.41 17.42
N GLY A 274 10.15 10.06 18.49
CA GLY A 274 11.22 11.06 18.50
C GLY A 274 10.70 12.47 18.80
N THR A 275 11.67 13.37 18.94
CA THR A 275 11.48 14.77 19.39
C THR A 275 10.51 15.58 18.54
N VAL A 276 10.32 15.22 17.27
CA VAL A 276 9.26 15.77 16.42
C VAL A 276 8.46 14.61 15.87
N SER A 277 7.42 14.23 16.60
CA SER A 277 6.55 13.11 16.22
C SER A 277 5.53 13.53 15.16
N VAL A 278 4.88 14.70 15.33
CA VAL A 278 3.85 15.19 14.40
C VAL A 278 4.13 16.62 13.96
N ARG A 279 3.98 16.89 12.66
CA ARG A 279 3.91 18.24 12.11
C ARG A 279 2.53 18.47 11.50
N ALA A 280 1.79 19.40 12.08
CA ALA A 280 0.47 19.79 11.60
C ALA A 280 0.23 21.29 11.80
N ASN A 281 -0.72 21.86 11.07
CA ASN A 281 -1.16 23.23 11.32
C ASN A 281 -1.93 23.27 12.66
N PRO A 282 -1.44 24.03 13.67
CA PRO A 282 -2.05 24.04 15.01
C PRO A 282 -3.45 24.66 15.02
N GLN A 283 -3.88 25.36 13.96
CA GLN A 283 -5.23 25.91 13.85
C GLN A 283 -6.27 24.90 13.39
N THR A 284 -5.84 23.81 12.75
CA THR A 284 -6.72 22.83 12.10
C THR A 284 -6.54 21.40 12.61
N ALA A 285 -5.46 21.14 13.36
CA ALA A 285 -5.19 19.85 13.98
C ALA A 285 -5.70 19.82 15.43
N ILE A 286 -6.45 18.77 15.76
CA ILE A 286 -7.01 18.54 17.09
C ILE A 286 -6.50 17.20 17.61
N PHE A 287 -5.95 17.21 18.82
CA PHE A 287 -5.43 16.03 19.50
C PHE A 287 -6.17 15.84 20.82
N ARG A 288 -6.67 14.64 21.09
CA ARG A 288 -7.35 14.31 22.36
C ARG A 288 -6.95 12.92 22.84
N TYR A 289 -6.73 12.78 24.14
CA TYR A 289 -6.41 11.49 24.76
C TYR A 289 -5.20 10.80 24.10
N CYS A 290 -4.23 11.58 23.62
CA CYS A 290 -3.05 11.04 22.95
C CYS A 290 -1.81 11.09 23.84
N ALA A 291 -0.94 10.09 23.75
CA ALA A 291 0.39 10.13 24.37
C ALA A 291 1.46 10.47 23.33
N MET A 292 2.26 11.52 23.57
CA MET A 292 3.24 11.99 22.58
C MET A 292 4.55 12.47 23.22
N GLU A 293 5.66 12.31 22.50
CA GLU A 293 6.98 12.85 22.88
C GLU A 293 7.12 14.36 22.70
N GLN A 294 6.04 15.03 22.32
CA GLN A 294 5.93 16.47 22.28
C GLN A 294 4.74 16.88 23.14
N GLN A 295 4.92 17.92 23.96
CA GLN A 295 3.80 18.50 24.68
C GLN A 295 2.84 19.16 23.69
N ILE A 296 1.67 18.55 23.48
CA ILE A 296 0.61 19.06 22.61
C ILE A 296 -0.60 19.45 23.45
N SER A 297 -1.10 20.66 23.24
CA SER A 297 -2.33 21.12 23.88
C SER A 297 -3.53 20.31 23.42
N GLY A 298 -4.37 19.89 24.36
CA GLY A 298 -5.62 19.19 24.07
C GLY A 298 -6.16 18.55 25.33
N GLU A 299 -7.38 18.03 25.22
CA GLU A 299 -8.04 17.31 26.30
C GLU A 299 -7.38 15.94 26.47
N GLY A 300 -6.97 15.59 27.69
CA GLY A 300 -6.47 14.25 28.03
C GLY A 300 -5.13 13.86 27.40
N ASN A 301 -4.42 14.75 26.70
CA ASN A 301 -3.12 14.41 26.11
C ASN A 301 -2.06 14.24 27.19
N LEU A 302 -1.25 13.19 27.05
CA LEU A 302 -0.14 12.85 27.93
C LEU A 302 1.20 13.20 27.28
N PHE A 303 2.13 13.65 28.11
CA PHE A 303 3.53 13.89 27.76
C PHE A 303 4.42 13.00 28.66
N GLU A 304 4.10 11.71 28.69
CA GLU A 304 4.75 10.69 29.52
C GLU A 304 5.05 9.46 28.68
N ASP A 305 6.18 8.80 28.97
CA ASP A 305 6.61 7.58 28.30
C ASP A 305 5.53 6.49 28.42
N PRO A 306 5.01 5.93 27.30
CA PRO A 306 4.05 4.84 27.32
C PRO A 306 4.57 3.58 28.01
N GLN A 307 5.89 3.44 28.18
CA GLN A 307 6.53 2.27 28.78
C GLN A 307 6.21 0.98 28.02
N PHE A 308 6.27 1.02 26.68
CA PHE A 308 6.14 -0.20 25.86
C PHE A 308 7.05 -1.31 26.41
N LEU A 309 6.54 -2.54 26.47
CA LEU A 309 7.31 -3.70 26.95
C LEU A 309 8.62 -3.88 26.17
N HIS A 310 8.58 -3.62 24.86
CA HIS A 310 9.73 -3.59 23.99
C HIS A 310 9.50 -2.56 22.85
N PRO A 311 9.99 -1.31 22.94
CA PRO A 311 9.89 -0.37 21.83
C PRO A 311 10.67 -0.89 20.63
N TRP A 312 10.38 -0.37 19.44
CA TRP A 312 11.04 -0.74 18.19
C TRP A 312 12.56 -0.55 18.28
N ASP A 313 13.29 -1.64 18.07
CA ASP A 313 14.75 -1.70 18.16
C ASP A 313 15.46 -1.73 16.80
N GLY A 314 14.69 -1.69 15.70
CA GLY A 314 15.18 -1.87 14.33
C GLY A 314 14.85 -3.22 13.71
N GLU A 315 14.47 -4.21 14.53
CA GLU A 315 14.13 -5.57 14.08
C GLU A 315 12.74 -6.00 14.55
N SER A 316 12.36 -5.66 15.78
CA SER A 316 11.12 -6.09 16.41
C SER A 316 10.59 -5.08 17.43
N ALA A 317 9.33 -5.26 17.84
CA ALA A 317 8.72 -4.51 18.94
C ALA A 317 7.64 -5.35 19.63
N ASP A 318 7.40 -5.04 20.89
CA ASP A 318 6.25 -5.42 21.71
C ASP A 318 5.65 -4.14 22.30
N LEU A 319 4.71 -3.56 21.55
CA LEU A 319 4.07 -2.28 21.88
C LEU A 319 2.91 -2.44 22.87
N ARG A 320 2.78 -3.61 23.52
CA ARG A 320 1.84 -3.74 24.63
C ARG A 320 2.30 -2.88 25.80
N LEU A 321 1.33 -2.36 26.54
CA LEU A 321 1.58 -1.55 27.73
C LEU A 321 1.55 -2.46 28.97
N PRO A 322 2.49 -2.30 29.92
CA PRO A 322 2.36 -2.90 31.24
C PRO A 322 1.20 -2.25 32.00
N CYS A 323 0.66 -2.95 33.01
CA CYS A 323 -0.51 -2.48 33.75
C CYS A 323 -0.30 -1.17 34.51
N ASP A 324 0.95 -0.77 34.76
CA ASP A 324 1.34 0.47 35.43
C ASP A 324 1.76 1.59 34.45
N SER A 325 1.61 1.37 33.14
CA SER A 325 1.84 2.40 32.13
C SER A 325 0.93 3.61 32.38
N PRO A 326 1.45 4.85 32.23
CA PRO A 326 0.64 6.05 32.37
C PRO A 326 -0.44 6.18 31.29
N CYS A 327 -0.33 5.41 30.20
CA CYS A 327 -1.29 5.42 29.09
C CYS A 327 -2.48 4.48 29.31
N VAL A 328 -2.43 3.57 30.29
CA VAL A 328 -3.56 2.68 30.60
C VAL A 328 -4.66 3.48 31.30
N ASP A 329 -5.90 3.34 30.81
CA ASP A 329 -7.11 4.02 31.32
C ASP A 329 -7.08 5.56 31.30
N ALA A 330 -6.18 6.16 30.52
CA ALA A 330 -6.00 7.62 30.48
C ALA A 330 -6.97 8.37 29.54
N GLY A 331 -7.78 7.64 28.75
CA GLY A 331 -8.70 8.19 27.76
C GLY A 331 -9.04 7.19 26.68
#